data_AF-A0A537AGM8-F1
#
_entry.id   AF-A0A537AGM8-F1
#
_cell.length_a   1.000
_cell.length_b   1.000
_cell.length_c   1.000
_cell.angle_alpha   90.00
_cell.angle_beta   90.00
_cell.angle_gamma   90.00
#
_symmetry.space_group_name_H-M   'P 1'
#
loop_
_entity.id
_entity.type
_entity.pdbx_description
1 polymer ?
#
loop_
_entity_poly.entity_id
_entity_poly.type
_entity_poly.pdbx_seq_one_letter_code
_entity_poly.pdbx_strand_id
1 'polypeptide(L)'
;MTILALGPVVAFAQTATTYSGEAAALKASALGINVALADTGALPAGGGNLNTSLASVNLLGLASADALRSTTSGSGTSSQSQSSIANLSLLGGLVAADVVKSNSSAACSGATASATGNSELVGLVAAGQPIVASNPNLAISLPGGISLTVNEQTSSSGGNAGSMTVNALHVKGPGIDIVVASAHSDITCP
;
A
#
# COMPACT_ATOMS: atom_id res chain seq x y z
N MET A 1 64.43 3.61 -19.02
CA MET A 1 63.83 3.66 -17.67
C MET A 1 62.67 4.65 -17.75
N THR A 2 61.48 4.16 -18.06
CA THR A 2 60.30 4.99 -18.38
C THR A 2 59.39 4.96 -17.16
N ILE A 3 59.20 6.11 -16.53
CA ILE A 3 58.42 6.26 -15.30
C ILE A 3 56.94 6.41 -15.71
N LEU A 4 56.10 5.47 -15.28
CA LEU A 4 54.64 5.53 -15.41
C LEU A 4 54.10 6.38 -14.24
N ALA A 5 53.52 7.55 -14.53
CA ALA A 5 52.87 8.39 -13.52
C ALA A 5 51.43 7.91 -13.32
N LEU A 6 51.10 7.40 -12.12
CA LEU A 6 49.72 7.13 -11.71
C LEU A 6 49.10 8.44 -11.20
N GLY A 7 48.10 8.96 -11.90
CA GLY A 7 47.25 10.04 -11.39
C GLY A 7 46.20 9.52 -10.39
N PRO A 8 45.67 10.38 -9.50
CA PRO A 8 44.65 9.98 -8.54
C PRO A 8 43.32 9.72 -9.26
N VAL A 9 42.77 8.52 -9.09
CA VAL A 9 41.40 8.21 -9.50
C VAL A 9 40.46 8.83 -8.46
N VAL A 10 39.76 9.90 -8.84
CA VAL A 10 38.68 10.47 -8.03
C VAL A 10 37.45 9.57 -8.23
N ALA A 11 37.16 8.72 -7.25
CA ALA A 11 35.92 7.97 -7.22
C ALA A 11 34.80 8.87 -6.68
N PHE A 12 33.82 9.19 -7.53
CA PHE A 12 32.57 9.80 -7.06
C PHE A 12 31.74 8.70 -6.40
N ALA A 13 31.30 8.92 -5.15
CA ALA A 13 30.27 8.08 -4.56
C ALA A 13 28.97 8.32 -5.33
N GLN A 14 28.59 7.40 -6.21
CA GLN A 14 27.30 7.45 -6.88
C GLN A 14 26.25 7.07 -5.83
N THR A 15 25.34 7.99 -5.49
CA THR A 15 24.22 7.67 -4.60
C THR A 15 23.42 6.53 -5.25
N ALA A 16 23.30 5.39 -4.55
CA ALA A 16 22.53 4.28 -5.09
C ALA A 16 21.04 4.55 -4.90
N THR A 17 20.22 4.06 -5.84
CA THR A 17 18.77 4.04 -5.64
C THR A 17 18.43 3.19 -4.41
N THR A 18 17.63 3.73 -3.51
CA THR A 18 17.10 2.98 -2.36
C THR A 18 15.60 2.83 -2.47
N TYR A 19 15.09 1.73 -1.92
CA TYR A 19 13.67 1.37 -1.98
C TYR A 19 13.11 1.29 -0.56
N SER A 20 11.83 1.55 -0.42
CA SER A 20 11.03 1.13 0.73
C SER A 20 9.64 0.79 0.23
N GLY A 21 8.87 0.11 1.05
CA GLY A 21 7.53 -0.32 0.72
C GLY A 21 7.02 -1.35 1.68
N GLU A 22 5.71 -1.50 1.72
CA GLU A 22 5.03 -2.49 2.52
C GLU A 22 3.64 -2.69 1.92
N ALA A 23 3.13 -3.91 1.99
CA ALA A 23 1.75 -4.18 1.65
C ALA A 23 1.10 -5.06 2.72
N ALA A 24 -0.13 -4.74 3.09
CA ALA A 24 -0.93 -5.56 3.97
C ALA A 24 -2.35 -5.68 3.46
N ALA A 25 -2.93 -6.87 3.54
CA ALA A 25 -4.30 -7.10 3.11
C ALA A 25 -5.29 -6.47 4.09
N LEU A 26 -5.14 -6.73 5.38
CA LEU A 26 -6.04 -6.18 6.39
C LEU A 26 -5.23 -5.71 7.60
N LYS A 27 -5.36 -4.43 7.94
CA LYS A 27 -4.93 -3.89 9.23
C LYS A 27 -6.19 -3.45 9.97
N ALA A 28 -6.44 -3.98 11.16
CA ALA A 28 -7.61 -3.59 11.94
C ALA A 28 -7.22 -3.35 13.40
N SER A 29 -7.73 -2.25 13.94
CA SER A 29 -7.71 -1.90 15.35
C SER A 29 -9.14 -1.79 15.85
N ALA A 30 -9.48 -2.54 16.89
CA ALA A 30 -10.79 -2.45 17.54
C ALA A 30 -10.66 -2.78 19.02
N LEU A 31 -11.21 -1.92 19.89
CA LEU A 31 -11.30 -2.15 21.34
C LEU A 31 -9.96 -2.58 22.00
N GLY A 32 -8.84 -2.02 21.52
CA GLY A 32 -7.50 -2.31 22.05
C GLY A 32 -6.80 -3.55 21.45
N ILE A 33 -7.43 -4.22 20.48
CA ILE A 33 -6.82 -5.32 19.73
C ILE A 33 -6.37 -4.79 18.37
N ASN A 34 -5.11 -5.06 18.02
CA ASN A 34 -4.54 -4.74 16.72
C ASN A 34 -4.19 -6.03 15.98
N VAL A 35 -4.54 -6.09 14.70
CA VAL A 35 -4.18 -7.20 13.81
C VAL A 35 -3.67 -6.65 12.48
N ALA A 36 -2.66 -7.32 11.93
CA ALA A 36 -2.19 -7.12 10.57
C ALA A 36 -2.11 -8.50 9.91
N LEU A 37 -2.79 -8.67 8.78
CA LEU A 37 -2.93 -9.94 8.08
C LEU A 37 -2.42 -9.83 6.65
N ALA A 38 -1.71 -10.88 6.24
CA ALA A 38 -0.94 -10.89 5.00
C ALA A 38 -0.12 -9.59 4.87
N ASP A 39 0.61 -9.23 5.92
CA ASP A 39 1.56 -8.12 5.91
C ASP A 39 2.93 -8.60 5.42
N THR A 40 3.46 -7.97 4.38
CA THR A 40 4.79 -8.31 3.83
C THR A 40 5.91 -7.92 4.77
N GLY A 41 5.67 -6.99 5.69
CA GLY A 41 6.70 -6.20 6.35
C GLY A 41 7.39 -5.23 5.38
N ALA A 42 8.33 -4.46 5.94
CA ALA A 42 9.07 -3.45 5.20
C ALA A 42 10.06 -4.06 4.20
N LEU A 43 10.03 -3.55 2.96
CA LEU A 43 11.01 -3.84 1.93
C LEU A 43 12.39 -3.28 2.33
N PRO A 44 13.47 -4.08 2.25
CA PRO A 44 14.82 -3.58 2.51
C PRO A 44 15.25 -2.46 1.55
N ALA A 45 16.11 -1.55 2.04
CA ALA A 45 16.64 -0.43 1.25
C ALA A 45 17.36 -0.85 -0.04
N GLY A 46 17.95 -2.05 -0.07
CA GLY A 46 18.58 -2.62 -1.25
C GLY A 46 17.61 -3.22 -2.29
N GLY A 47 16.31 -3.23 -1.99
CA GLY A 47 15.27 -3.81 -2.83
C GLY A 47 15.00 -5.27 -2.51
N GLY A 48 14.48 -6.00 -3.50
CA GLY A 48 14.06 -7.39 -3.39
C GLY A 48 12.58 -7.58 -3.69
N ASN A 49 12.03 -8.72 -3.27
CA ASN A 49 10.63 -9.06 -3.43
C ASN A 49 10.13 -9.80 -2.19
N LEU A 50 9.09 -9.28 -1.54
CA LEU A 50 8.41 -9.88 -0.41
C LEU A 50 6.97 -10.19 -0.81
N ASN A 51 6.46 -11.35 -0.39
CA ASN A 51 5.07 -11.72 -0.59
C ASN A 51 4.55 -12.51 0.59
N THR A 52 3.23 -12.43 0.80
CA THR A 52 2.52 -13.19 1.81
C THR A 52 1.07 -13.37 1.40
N SER A 53 0.44 -14.44 1.91
CA SER A 53 -0.95 -14.74 1.62
C SER A 53 -1.62 -15.46 2.77
N LEU A 54 -2.91 -15.21 2.93
CA LEU A 54 -3.78 -15.92 3.87
C LEU A 54 -5.03 -16.38 3.11
N ALA A 55 -5.40 -17.66 3.26
CA ALA A 55 -6.51 -18.24 2.52
C ALA A 55 -7.86 -17.60 2.91
N SER A 56 -8.07 -17.36 4.21
CA SER A 56 -9.25 -16.67 4.72
C SER A 56 -9.03 -16.16 6.14
N VAL A 57 -9.89 -15.24 6.55
CA VAL A 57 -9.97 -14.71 7.91
C VAL A 57 -11.44 -14.58 8.32
N ASN A 58 -11.70 -14.81 9.60
CA ASN A 58 -12.94 -14.40 10.25
C ASN A 58 -12.62 -13.85 11.65
N LEU A 59 -12.78 -12.54 11.81
CA LEU A 59 -12.65 -11.81 13.07
C LEU A 59 -14.06 -11.47 13.53
N LEU A 60 -14.56 -12.19 14.54
CA LEU A 60 -15.93 -12.15 15.07
C LEU A 60 -16.62 -10.79 14.95
N GLY A 61 -17.42 -10.61 13.89
CA GLY A 61 -18.23 -9.41 13.63
C GLY A 61 -17.47 -8.19 13.09
N LEU A 62 -16.13 -8.18 13.14
CA LEU A 62 -15.30 -7.07 12.68
C LEU A 62 -14.97 -7.17 11.19
N ALA A 63 -14.45 -8.32 10.76
CA ALA A 63 -14.01 -8.52 9.38
C ALA A 63 -14.00 -10.01 9.00
N SER A 64 -14.47 -10.33 7.80
CA SER A 64 -14.28 -11.63 7.16
C SER A 64 -13.84 -11.41 5.71
N ALA A 65 -12.95 -12.26 5.21
CA ALA A 65 -12.43 -12.15 3.86
C ALA A 65 -11.74 -13.45 3.43
N ASP A 66 -11.60 -13.60 2.12
CA ASP A 66 -10.89 -14.70 1.47
C ASP A 66 -9.72 -14.20 0.62
N ALA A 67 -8.79 -15.10 0.34
CA ALA A 67 -7.68 -14.92 -0.60
C ALA A 67 -6.90 -13.61 -0.41
N LEU A 68 -6.55 -13.30 0.84
CA LEU A 68 -5.75 -12.13 1.18
C LEU A 68 -4.34 -12.33 0.60
N ARG A 69 -3.86 -11.39 -0.20
CA ARG A 69 -2.50 -11.41 -0.76
C ARG A 69 -1.88 -10.03 -0.78
N SER A 70 -0.60 -9.98 -0.46
CA SER A 70 0.18 -8.75 -0.50
C SER A 70 1.58 -9.02 -1.00
N THR A 71 2.10 -8.08 -1.79
CA THR A 71 3.43 -8.13 -2.39
C THR A 71 4.07 -6.75 -2.35
N THR A 72 5.37 -6.68 -2.08
CA THR A 72 6.16 -5.47 -2.25
C THR A 72 7.50 -5.82 -2.88
N SER A 73 7.98 -4.98 -3.79
CA SER A 73 9.21 -5.22 -4.52
C SER A 73 9.90 -3.92 -4.89
N GLY A 74 11.23 -3.97 -4.99
CA GLY A 74 12.04 -2.83 -5.43
C GLY A 74 13.26 -3.30 -6.19
N SER A 75 13.50 -2.72 -7.36
CA SER A 75 14.68 -2.99 -8.19
C SER A 75 14.84 -1.94 -9.29
N GLY A 76 16.08 -1.77 -9.76
CA GLY A 76 16.44 -0.83 -10.82
C GLY A 76 16.03 0.61 -10.51
N THR A 77 14.96 1.07 -11.14
CA THR A 77 14.45 2.45 -11.01
C THR A 77 13.02 2.47 -10.47
N SER A 78 12.54 1.40 -9.82
CA SER A 78 11.16 1.32 -9.35
C SER A 78 10.99 0.54 -8.04
N SER A 79 10.06 1.00 -7.21
CA SER A 79 9.46 0.28 -6.07
C SER A 79 7.95 0.15 -6.31
N GLN A 80 7.38 -1.01 -6.02
CA GLN A 80 5.96 -1.30 -6.23
C GLN A 80 5.42 -2.20 -5.13
N SER A 81 4.21 -1.88 -4.68
CA SER A 81 3.46 -2.65 -3.71
C SER A 81 2.03 -2.86 -4.17
N GLN A 82 1.49 -4.02 -3.85
CA GLN A 82 0.12 -4.41 -4.19
C GLN A 82 -0.48 -5.19 -3.04
N SER A 83 -1.77 -4.97 -2.81
CA SER A 83 -2.54 -5.76 -1.86
C SER A 83 -3.91 -6.06 -2.44
N SER A 84 -4.42 -7.27 -2.22
CA SER A 84 -5.70 -7.74 -2.76
C SER A 84 -6.43 -8.67 -1.80
N ILE A 85 -7.76 -8.59 -1.83
CA ILE A 85 -8.68 -9.38 -1.02
C ILE A 85 -9.88 -9.77 -1.88
N ALA A 86 -10.42 -10.97 -1.65
CA ALA A 86 -11.70 -11.43 -2.17
C ALA A 86 -12.77 -11.55 -1.06
N ASN A 87 -14.04 -11.42 -1.43
CA ASN A 87 -15.20 -11.66 -0.56
C ASN A 87 -15.13 -10.92 0.79
N LEU A 88 -14.80 -9.64 0.75
CA LEU A 88 -14.68 -8.81 1.94
C LEU A 88 -16.06 -8.52 2.54
N SER A 89 -16.16 -8.65 3.85
CA SER A 89 -17.24 -8.11 4.67
C SER A 89 -16.68 -7.51 5.94
N LEU A 90 -17.01 -6.25 6.21
CA LEU A 90 -16.63 -5.52 7.41
C LEU A 90 -17.86 -5.18 8.23
N LEU A 91 -17.70 -5.19 9.56
CA LEU A 91 -18.71 -4.72 10.52
C LEU A 91 -20.09 -5.36 10.29
N GLY A 92 -20.11 -6.69 10.12
CA GLY A 92 -21.34 -7.43 9.85
C GLY A 92 -21.96 -7.17 8.48
N GLY A 93 -21.17 -6.77 7.48
CA GLY A 93 -21.63 -6.49 6.12
C GLY A 93 -22.04 -5.04 5.87
N LEU A 94 -21.75 -4.12 6.81
CA LEU A 94 -21.95 -2.69 6.58
C LEU A 94 -21.15 -2.19 5.38
N VAL A 95 -19.94 -2.73 5.19
CA VAL A 95 -19.12 -2.52 3.99
C VAL A 95 -18.73 -3.89 3.45
N ALA A 96 -19.04 -4.16 2.19
CA ALA A 96 -18.74 -5.44 1.55
C ALA A 96 -18.25 -5.22 0.12
N ALA A 97 -17.40 -6.11 -0.39
CA ALA A 97 -16.91 -6.07 -1.76
C ALA A 97 -16.43 -7.45 -2.22
N ASP A 98 -16.62 -7.77 -3.49
CA ASP A 98 -16.19 -9.05 -4.07
C ASP A 98 -14.68 -9.07 -4.28
N VAL A 99 -14.12 -7.97 -4.77
CA VAL A 99 -12.67 -7.78 -4.95
C VAL A 99 -12.29 -6.39 -4.49
N VAL A 100 -11.24 -6.33 -3.68
CA VAL A 100 -10.62 -5.08 -3.24
C VAL A 100 -9.13 -5.18 -3.49
N LYS A 101 -8.59 -4.23 -4.26
CA LYS A 101 -7.17 -4.20 -4.59
C LYS A 101 -6.63 -2.79 -4.57
N SER A 102 -5.39 -2.63 -4.15
CA SER A 102 -4.61 -1.41 -4.26
C SER A 102 -3.27 -1.68 -4.92
N ASN A 103 -2.76 -0.68 -5.62
CA ASN A 103 -1.40 -0.65 -6.13
C ASN A 103 -0.78 0.71 -5.79
N SER A 104 0.49 0.69 -5.40
CA SER A 104 1.33 1.88 -5.33
C SER A 104 2.63 1.62 -6.09
N SER A 105 3.17 2.68 -6.68
CA SER A 105 4.42 2.65 -7.41
C SER A 105 5.19 3.94 -7.17
N ALA A 106 6.49 3.82 -6.99
CA ALA A 106 7.44 4.94 -6.97
C ALA A 106 8.56 4.63 -7.98
N ALA A 107 8.97 5.62 -8.78
CA ALA A 107 9.94 5.42 -9.84
C ALA A 107 10.91 6.59 -10.00
N CYS A 108 12.14 6.26 -10.41
CA CYS A 108 13.19 7.22 -10.75
C CYS A 108 13.28 7.44 -12.26
N SER A 109 13.38 8.70 -12.65
CA SER A 109 13.81 9.16 -13.97
C SER A 109 15.06 10.03 -13.76
N GLY A 110 16.23 9.40 -13.88
CA GLY A 110 17.49 10.01 -13.42
C GLY A 110 17.44 10.30 -11.92
N ALA A 111 17.74 11.54 -11.54
CA ALA A 111 17.70 12.02 -10.15
C ALA A 111 16.29 12.47 -9.70
N THR A 112 15.27 12.36 -10.56
CA THR A 112 13.91 12.80 -10.26
C THR A 112 13.02 11.62 -9.91
N ALA A 113 12.37 11.69 -8.74
CA ALA A 113 11.39 10.69 -8.33
C ALA A 113 9.97 11.07 -8.74
N SER A 114 9.15 10.04 -8.98
CA SER A 114 7.72 10.14 -9.25
C SER A 114 6.99 9.04 -8.48
N ALA A 115 5.72 9.26 -8.16
CA ALA A 115 4.92 8.29 -7.41
C ALA A 115 3.47 8.28 -7.93
N THR A 116 2.87 7.10 -8.06
CA THR A 116 1.50 6.91 -8.55
C THR A 116 0.80 5.78 -7.81
N GLY A 117 -0.54 5.83 -7.75
CA GLY A 117 -1.32 4.83 -7.05
C GLY A 117 -2.76 4.74 -7.56
N ASN A 118 -3.38 3.58 -7.37
CA ASN A 118 -4.76 3.33 -7.74
C ASN A 118 -5.37 2.20 -6.90
N SER A 119 -6.70 2.14 -6.89
CA SER A 119 -7.45 0.99 -6.38
C SER A 119 -8.39 0.42 -7.43
N GLU A 120 -8.67 -0.87 -7.31
CA GLU A 120 -9.65 -1.60 -8.12
C GLU A 120 -10.66 -2.23 -7.15
N LEU A 121 -11.94 -1.97 -7.38
CA LEU A 121 -13.03 -2.34 -6.47
C LEU A 121 -14.15 -2.96 -7.31
N VAL A 122 -14.56 -4.17 -6.95
CA VAL A 122 -15.66 -4.90 -7.60
C VAL A 122 -16.73 -5.21 -6.57
N GLY A 123 -17.98 -4.91 -6.92
CA GLY A 123 -19.13 -5.21 -6.06
C GLY A 123 -19.13 -4.45 -4.74
N LEU A 124 -18.47 -3.28 -4.66
CA LEU A 124 -18.44 -2.50 -3.42
C LEU A 124 -19.85 -2.02 -3.05
N VAL A 125 -20.28 -2.37 -1.85
CA VAL A 125 -21.53 -1.95 -1.23
C VAL A 125 -21.22 -1.36 0.14
N ALA A 126 -21.82 -0.21 0.45
CA ALA A 126 -21.73 0.42 1.76
C ALA A 126 -23.14 0.80 2.25
N ALA A 127 -23.51 0.36 3.46
CA ALA A 127 -24.85 0.52 4.04
C ALA A 127 -25.98 0.11 3.08
N GLY A 128 -25.77 -0.98 2.33
CA GLY A 128 -26.73 -1.51 1.35
C GLY A 128 -26.82 -0.74 0.03
N GLN A 129 -25.98 0.29 -0.17
CA GLN A 129 -25.91 1.05 -1.42
C GLN A 129 -24.66 0.69 -2.22
N PRO A 130 -24.78 0.40 -3.54
CA PRO A 130 -23.63 0.14 -4.38
C PRO A 130 -22.81 1.41 -4.59
N ILE A 131 -21.49 1.29 -4.48
CA ILE A 131 -20.53 2.37 -4.73
C ILE A 131 -19.77 2.06 -6.01
N VAL A 132 -20.02 2.87 -7.05
CA VAL A 132 -19.43 2.66 -8.40
C VAL A 132 -18.24 3.60 -8.64
N ALA A 133 -18.08 4.62 -7.80
CA ALA A 133 -16.99 5.59 -7.92
C ALA A 133 -15.77 5.14 -7.12
N SER A 134 -14.59 5.22 -7.75
CA SER A 134 -13.28 4.96 -7.14
C SER A 134 -12.36 6.18 -7.20
N ASN A 135 -12.93 7.39 -7.21
CA ASN A 135 -12.16 8.64 -7.15
C ASN A 135 -11.21 8.61 -5.95
N PRO A 136 -9.97 9.10 -6.10
CA PRO A 136 -9.05 9.21 -4.98
C PRO A 136 -9.66 9.98 -3.81
N ASN A 137 -9.52 9.44 -2.60
CA ASN A 137 -9.98 10.02 -1.34
C ASN A 137 -11.49 10.28 -1.27
N LEU A 138 -12.32 9.45 -1.91
CA LEU A 138 -13.78 9.56 -1.83
C LEU A 138 -14.26 9.18 -0.42
N ALA A 139 -14.73 10.18 0.34
CA ALA A 139 -15.29 9.98 1.67
C ALA A 139 -16.80 9.75 1.65
N ILE A 140 -17.26 8.73 2.38
CA ILE A 140 -18.67 8.35 2.52
C ILE A 140 -18.99 8.22 4.02
N SER A 141 -20.02 8.94 4.46
CA SER A 141 -20.53 8.82 5.83
C SER A 141 -21.50 7.66 5.95
N LEU A 142 -21.31 6.82 6.97
CA LEU A 142 -22.13 5.66 7.27
C LEU A 142 -22.81 5.83 8.64
N PRO A 143 -23.89 5.07 8.92
CA PRO A 143 -24.54 5.09 10.23
C PRO A 143 -23.58 4.81 11.39
N GLY A 144 -23.89 5.32 12.59
CA GLY A 144 -23.11 5.04 13.79
C GLY A 144 -21.82 5.86 13.94
N GLY A 145 -21.68 6.95 13.17
CA GLY A 145 -20.46 7.80 13.21
C GLY A 145 -19.27 7.15 12.50
N ILE A 146 -19.54 6.24 11.58
CA ILE A 146 -18.52 5.54 10.79
C ILE A 146 -18.28 6.33 9.50
N SER A 147 -17.02 6.46 9.10
CA SER A 147 -16.64 6.98 7.78
C SER A 147 -15.92 5.91 6.99
N LEU A 148 -16.25 5.80 5.71
CA LEU A 148 -15.54 5.00 4.73
C LEU A 148 -14.82 5.95 3.76
N THR A 149 -13.49 5.87 3.68
CA THR A 149 -12.72 6.49 2.60
C THR A 149 -12.38 5.43 1.57
N VAL A 150 -12.80 5.65 0.33
CA VAL A 150 -12.54 4.80 -0.82
C VAL A 150 -11.35 5.36 -1.60
N ASN A 151 -10.44 4.47 -2.02
CA ASN A 151 -9.22 4.83 -2.73
C ASN A 151 -8.45 5.94 -2.00
N GLU A 152 -8.19 5.75 -0.71
CA GLU A 152 -7.43 6.73 0.07
C GLU A 152 -5.98 6.74 -0.41
N GLN A 153 -5.52 7.88 -0.90
CA GLN A 153 -4.19 8.06 -1.46
C GLN A 153 -3.47 9.21 -0.78
N THR A 154 -2.25 8.94 -0.34
CA THR A 154 -1.30 9.94 0.17
C THR A 154 -0.03 9.86 -0.66
N SER A 155 0.33 10.98 -1.29
CA SER A 155 1.49 11.09 -2.17
C SER A 155 2.50 12.11 -1.67
N SER A 156 3.78 11.80 -1.76
CA SER A 156 4.84 12.80 -1.71
C SER A 156 5.80 12.55 -2.86
N SER A 157 6.03 13.53 -3.73
CA SER A 157 7.03 13.41 -4.77
C SER A 157 7.72 14.75 -4.97
N GLY A 158 9.04 14.78 -4.89
CA GLY A 158 9.82 15.99 -5.07
C GLY A 158 11.32 15.73 -5.01
N GLY A 159 12.07 16.37 -5.91
CA GLY A 159 13.50 16.14 -6.04
C GLY A 159 13.79 14.66 -6.32
N ASN A 160 14.63 14.05 -5.49
CA ASN A 160 15.04 12.67 -5.61
C ASN A 160 14.22 11.68 -4.78
N ALA A 161 13.16 12.10 -4.07
CA ALA A 161 12.35 11.19 -3.25
C ALA A 161 10.89 11.15 -3.70
N GLY A 162 10.31 9.95 -3.72
CA GLY A 162 8.92 9.71 -4.07
C GLY A 162 8.32 8.62 -3.18
N SER A 163 7.12 8.86 -2.67
CA SER A 163 6.32 7.92 -1.89
C SER A 163 4.86 7.95 -2.31
N MET A 164 4.26 6.76 -2.31
CA MET A 164 2.81 6.58 -2.41
C MET A 164 2.33 5.60 -1.36
N THR A 165 1.26 5.96 -0.69
CA THR A 165 0.42 5.01 0.04
C THR A 165 -0.97 5.00 -0.57
N VAL A 166 -1.49 3.81 -0.85
CA VAL A 166 -2.87 3.59 -1.26
C VAL A 166 -3.52 2.60 -0.31
N ASN A 167 -4.61 3.02 0.31
CA ASN A 167 -5.53 2.13 1.00
C ASN A 167 -6.79 2.02 0.15
N ALA A 168 -7.12 0.81 -0.31
CA ALA A 168 -8.28 0.66 -1.18
C ALA A 168 -9.57 1.07 -0.46
N LEU A 169 -9.70 0.69 0.83
CA LEU A 169 -10.75 1.14 1.73
C LEU A 169 -10.13 1.48 3.10
N HIS A 170 -10.63 2.53 3.74
CA HIS A 170 -10.29 2.91 5.10
C HIS A 170 -11.57 3.23 5.87
N VAL A 171 -11.90 2.39 6.84
CA VAL A 171 -13.08 2.54 7.70
C VAL A 171 -12.64 3.04 9.07
N LYS A 172 -13.17 4.19 9.49
CA LYS A 172 -12.95 4.75 10.83
C LYS A 172 -14.27 4.94 11.55
N GLY A 173 -14.27 4.80 12.86
CA GLY A 173 -15.44 5.02 13.69
C GLY A 173 -15.11 4.99 15.17
N PRO A 174 -16.13 5.06 16.06
CA PRO A 174 -15.90 5.00 17.50
C PRO A 174 -15.20 3.71 17.92
N GLY A 175 -13.93 3.81 18.29
CA GLY A 175 -13.12 2.67 18.76
C GLY A 175 -12.72 1.65 17.70
N ILE A 176 -12.87 1.99 16.41
CA ILE A 176 -12.46 1.14 15.28
C ILE A 176 -11.67 1.93 14.23
N ASP A 177 -10.64 1.28 13.68
CA ASP A 177 -9.85 1.73 12.53
C ASP A 177 -9.48 0.50 11.70
N ILE A 178 -9.95 0.44 10.46
CA ILE A 178 -9.76 -0.71 9.56
C ILE A 178 -9.25 -0.21 8.22
N VAL A 179 -8.07 -0.67 7.84
CA VAL A 179 -7.44 -0.42 6.54
C VAL A 179 -7.44 -1.71 5.74
N VAL A 180 -7.99 -1.64 4.53
CA VAL A 180 -8.12 -2.78 3.62
C VAL A 180 -7.31 -2.54 2.36
N ALA A 181 -6.55 -3.56 1.99
CA ALA A 181 -5.60 -3.55 0.89
C ALA A 181 -4.74 -2.28 0.94
N SER A 182 -3.83 -2.23 1.90
CA SER A 182 -2.83 -1.16 1.99
C SER A 182 -1.64 -1.53 1.12
N ALA A 183 -1.19 -0.60 0.28
CA ALA A 183 0.01 -0.72 -0.53
C ALA A 183 0.82 0.56 -0.44
N HIS A 184 2.07 0.45 0.02
CA HIS A 184 2.99 1.57 0.19
C HIS A 184 4.28 1.33 -0.61
N SER A 185 4.74 2.34 -1.35
CA SER A 185 5.96 2.27 -2.16
C SER A 185 6.73 3.57 -2.05
N ASP A 186 8.02 3.46 -1.77
CA ASP A 186 8.97 4.56 -1.71
C ASP A 186 10.17 4.29 -2.61
N ILE A 187 10.75 5.37 -3.13
CA ILE A 187 12.05 5.34 -3.80
C ILE A 187 12.83 6.61 -3.50
N THR A 188 14.14 6.48 -3.34
CA THR A 188 15.08 7.61 -3.39
C THR A 188 16.05 7.40 -4.54
N CYS A 189 16.13 8.38 -5.43
CA CYS A 189 16.93 8.38 -6.65
C CYS A 189 18.37 8.83 -6.39
N PRO A 190 19.31 8.45 -7.29
CA PRO A 190 20.71 8.83 -7.23
C PRO A 190 20.97 10.34 -7.12
#